data_AF-A0A3G8MBI4-F1
#
_entry.id   AF-A0A3G8MBI4-F1
#
_cell.length_a   1.000
_cell.length_b   1.000
_cell.length_c   1.000
_cell.angle_alpha   90.00
_cell.angle_beta   90.00
_cell.angle_gamma   90.00
#
_symmetry.space_group_name_H-M   'P 1'
#
loop_
_entity.id
_entity.type
_entity.pdbx_description
1 polymer ?
#
loop_
_entity_poly.entity_id
_entity_poly.type
_entity_poly.pdbx_seq_one_letter_code
_entity_poly.pdbx_strand_id
1 'polypeptide(L)'
;MAFWEVLGFWRRKPATLPDPAMRAIAEAISDNLSALGLFVDSRPYGRGFFEIRASTSPKLITTPDGREASGIALLLAGAYEPPSLVFEQINSLQRGLGRAMVEAVIAGVKEQPGAFRLLRVNDLSPRLPDGRRWWEHVAAAHPEFDWVITHEEPFGSAPRT
;
A
#
# COMPACT_ATOMS: atom_id res chain seq x y z
N MET A 1 -3.08 2.42 25.11
CA MET A 1 -1.82 3.07 24.69
C MET A 1 -2.14 3.91 23.47
N ALA A 2 -1.85 5.21 23.53
CA ALA A 2 -2.49 6.22 22.71
C ALA A 2 -1.85 6.35 21.32
N PHE A 3 -2.68 6.59 20.31
CA PHE A 3 -2.37 6.87 18.89
C PHE A 3 -1.22 7.87 18.65
N TRP A 4 -0.85 8.64 19.67
CA TRP A 4 0.21 9.64 19.66
C TRP A 4 1.63 9.05 19.73
N GLU A 5 1.82 7.83 20.23
CA GLU A 5 3.17 7.24 20.36
C GLU A 5 3.75 6.73 19.02
N VAL A 6 2.92 6.44 18.02
CA VAL A 6 3.38 6.02 16.68
C VAL A 6 3.77 7.22 15.79
N LEU A 7 3.38 8.45 16.19
CA LEU A 7 3.69 9.69 15.47
C LEU A 7 5.03 10.33 15.90
N GLY A 8 5.69 9.82 16.94
CA GLY A 8 6.88 10.42 17.55
C GLY A 8 8.20 10.31 16.77
N PHE A 9 8.23 9.62 15.63
CA PHE A 9 9.47 9.30 14.90
C PHE A 9 9.63 9.94 13.51
N TRP A 10 8.72 10.83 13.09
CA TRP A 10 8.69 11.29 11.69
C TRP A 10 9.28 12.70 11.52
N ARG A 11 10.46 12.79 10.93
CA ARG A 11 11.02 14.07 10.46
C ARG A 11 10.48 14.38 9.08
N ARG A 12 9.55 15.34 9.00
CA ARG A 12 9.01 15.83 7.71
C ARG A 12 10.13 16.53 6.92
N LYS A 13 10.28 16.22 5.63
CA LYS A 13 11.18 16.97 4.74
C LYS A 13 10.66 18.40 4.55
N PRO A 14 11.55 19.41 4.42
CA PRO A 14 11.13 20.73 3.94
C PRO A 14 10.47 20.59 2.56
N ALA A 15 9.39 21.33 2.34
CA ALA A 15 8.54 21.16 1.17
C ALA A 15 9.25 21.54 -0.13
N THR A 16 9.71 20.55 -0.89
CA THR A 16 10.23 20.71 -2.26
C THR A 16 9.21 20.23 -3.29
N LEU A 17 9.45 20.54 -4.57
CA LEU A 17 8.72 20.00 -5.72
C LEU A 17 8.57 18.47 -5.61
N PRO A 18 7.54 17.85 -6.25
CA PRO A 18 7.38 16.41 -6.22
C PRO A 18 8.68 15.74 -6.67
N ASP A 19 9.22 14.90 -5.80
CA ASP A 19 10.47 14.19 -6.02
C ASP A 19 10.36 13.36 -7.31
N PRO A 20 11.23 13.60 -8.32
CA PRO A 20 11.21 12.85 -9.57
C PRO A 20 11.23 11.33 -9.37
N ALA A 21 11.91 10.84 -8.32
CA ALA A 21 11.93 9.42 -8.00
C ALA A 21 10.54 8.92 -7.55
N MET A 22 9.80 9.71 -6.76
CA MET A 22 8.45 9.33 -6.33
C MET A 22 7.47 9.31 -7.51
N ARG A 23 7.62 10.25 -8.45
CA ARG A 23 6.83 10.23 -9.69
C ARG A 23 7.12 8.97 -10.52
N ALA A 24 8.40 8.65 -10.73
CA ALA A 24 8.80 7.47 -11.50
C ALA A 24 8.27 6.17 -10.85
N ILE A 25 8.35 6.05 -9.53
CA ILE A 25 7.76 4.90 -8.81
C ILE A 25 6.24 4.85 -8.99
N ALA A 26 5.54 5.99 -8.87
CA ALA A 26 4.09 6.02 -9.05
C ALA A 26 3.67 5.64 -10.48
N GLU A 27 4.40 6.08 -11.49
CA GLU A 27 4.20 5.72 -12.90
C GLU A 27 4.43 4.21 -13.10
N ALA A 28 5.56 3.67 -12.64
CA ALA A 28 5.88 2.24 -12.74
C ALA A 28 4.83 1.35 -12.06
N ILE A 29 4.37 1.71 -10.86
CA ILE A 29 3.27 1.00 -10.18
C ILE A 29 1.99 1.06 -11.03
N SER A 30 1.67 2.22 -11.58
CA SER A 30 0.44 2.41 -12.37
C SER A 30 0.44 1.58 -13.64
N ASP A 31 1.58 1.52 -14.33
CA ASP A 31 1.75 0.73 -15.55
C ASP A 31 1.66 -0.78 -15.24
N ASN A 32 2.32 -1.24 -14.18
CA ASN A 32 2.26 -2.64 -13.75
C ASN A 32 0.85 -3.07 -13.35
N LEU A 33 0.10 -2.22 -12.65
CA LEU A 33 -1.30 -2.49 -12.31
C LEU A 33 -2.22 -2.46 -13.53
N SER A 34 -1.98 -1.55 -14.48
CA SER A 34 -2.71 -1.49 -15.74
C SER A 34 -2.47 -2.73 -16.61
N ALA A 35 -1.25 -3.27 -16.58
CA ALA A 35 -0.91 -4.52 -17.28
C ALA A 35 -1.67 -5.74 -16.75
N LEU A 36 -2.19 -5.69 -15.51
CA LEU A 36 -3.11 -6.70 -14.97
C LEU A 36 -4.56 -6.53 -15.44
N GLY A 37 -4.84 -5.54 -16.31
CA GLY A 37 -6.18 -5.22 -16.81
C GLY A 37 -7.03 -4.40 -15.84
N LEU A 38 -6.40 -3.70 -14.89
CA LEU A 38 -7.10 -2.84 -13.93
C LEU A 38 -7.28 -1.43 -14.48
N PHE A 39 -8.39 -0.79 -14.10
CA PHE A 39 -8.54 0.66 -14.21
C PHE A 39 -7.70 1.31 -13.11
N VAL A 40 -6.81 2.23 -13.48
CA VAL A 40 -5.88 2.88 -12.56
C VAL A 40 -6.08 4.39 -12.57
N ASP A 41 -6.12 4.99 -11.37
CA ASP A 41 -6.00 6.43 -11.14
C ASP A 41 -4.77 6.66 -10.26
N SER A 42 -3.89 7.55 -10.71
CA SER A 42 -2.65 7.90 -10.03
C SER A 42 -2.48 9.39 -10.09
N ARG A 43 -2.46 10.03 -8.92
CA ARG A 43 -2.47 11.50 -8.82
C ARG A 43 -1.68 12.01 -7.64
N PRO A 44 -1.05 13.20 -7.76
CA PRO A 44 -0.47 13.87 -6.61
C PRO A 44 -1.53 14.17 -5.54
N TYR A 45 -1.21 13.90 -4.28
CA TYR A 45 -2.06 14.20 -3.13
C TYR A 45 -1.34 15.15 -2.17
N GLY A 46 -1.49 16.45 -2.38
CA GLY A 46 -0.73 17.46 -1.63
C GLY A 46 0.77 17.42 -1.95
N ARG A 47 1.60 17.93 -1.02
CA ARG A 47 3.04 18.09 -1.26
C ARG A 47 3.80 16.83 -0.86
N GLY A 48 4.35 16.12 -1.85
CA GLY A 48 5.22 14.96 -1.64
C GLY A 48 4.47 13.65 -1.39
N PHE A 49 3.19 13.56 -1.77
CA PHE A 49 2.45 12.30 -1.76
C PHE A 49 1.82 12.01 -3.11
N PHE A 50 1.66 10.73 -3.43
CA PHE A 50 0.86 10.23 -4.54
C PHE A 50 -0.17 9.23 -4.02
N GLU A 51 -1.41 9.41 -4.44
CA GLU A 51 -2.49 8.43 -4.24
C GLU A 51 -2.57 7.59 -5.51
N ILE A 52 -2.57 6.27 -5.36
CA ILE A 52 -2.74 5.31 -6.45
C ILE A 52 -3.89 4.39 -6.11
N ARG A 53 -4.88 4.30 -6.99
CA ARG A 53 -6.03 3.41 -6.85
C ARG A 53 -6.14 2.57 -8.12
N ALA A 54 -6.27 1.27 -7.96
CA ALA A 54 -6.53 0.37 -9.08
C ALA A 54 -7.68 -0.57 -8.75
N SER A 55 -8.51 -0.85 -9.75
CA SER A 55 -9.69 -1.71 -9.59
C SER A 55 -10.06 -2.41 -10.88
N THR A 56 -10.70 -3.57 -10.74
CA THR A 56 -11.39 -4.25 -11.85
C THR A 56 -12.65 -3.52 -12.32
N SER A 57 -13.11 -2.49 -11.58
CA SER A 57 -14.23 -1.63 -11.94
C SER A 57 -13.76 -0.22 -12.32
N PRO A 58 -14.33 0.40 -13.37
CA PRO A 58 -14.01 1.78 -13.74
C PRO A 58 -14.42 2.81 -12.66
N LYS A 59 -15.19 2.39 -11.65
CA LYS A 59 -15.53 3.20 -10.48
C LYS A 59 -14.45 3.22 -9.40
N LEU A 60 -13.32 2.53 -9.62
CA LEU A 60 -12.17 2.47 -8.69
C LEU A 60 -12.56 1.98 -7.28
N ILE A 61 -13.36 0.92 -7.22
CA ILE A 61 -13.81 0.34 -5.95
C ILE A 61 -12.64 -0.47 -5.34
N THR A 62 -12.21 -0.06 -4.14
CA THR A 62 -11.06 -0.61 -3.40
C THR A 62 -11.41 -1.08 -1.98
N THR A 63 -12.67 -0.92 -1.56
CA THR A 63 -13.13 -1.22 -0.19
C THR A 63 -12.85 -2.67 0.18
N PRO A 64 -12.20 -2.96 1.34
CA PRO A 64 -11.82 -4.32 1.75
C PRO A 64 -12.95 -5.35 1.72
N ASP A 65 -14.15 -4.97 2.13
CA ASP A 65 -15.34 -5.85 2.21
C ASP A 65 -16.26 -5.76 0.97
N GLY A 66 -15.83 -5.02 -0.06
CA GLY A 66 -16.59 -4.86 -1.29
C GLY A 66 -16.73 -6.18 -2.03
N ARG A 67 -17.95 -6.49 -2.50
CA ARG A 67 -18.23 -7.69 -3.33
C ARG A 67 -18.35 -7.38 -4.82
N GLU A 68 -18.16 -6.11 -5.20
CA GLU A 68 -18.41 -5.63 -6.56
C GLU A 68 -17.17 -5.65 -7.44
N ALA A 69 -15.98 -5.43 -6.87
CA ALA A 69 -14.74 -5.37 -7.61
C ALA A 69 -13.55 -5.72 -6.73
N SER A 70 -12.55 -6.36 -7.34
CA SER A 70 -11.20 -6.44 -6.78
C SER A 70 -10.50 -5.08 -6.92
N GLY A 71 -9.75 -4.66 -5.91
CA GLY A 71 -9.02 -3.40 -5.99
C GLY A 71 -7.98 -3.20 -4.88
N ILE A 72 -7.15 -2.19 -5.09
CA ILE A 72 -6.05 -1.80 -4.22
C ILE A 72 -5.95 -0.26 -4.17
N ALA A 73 -5.72 0.28 -2.98
CA ALA A 73 -5.45 1.70 -2.76
C ALA A 73 -4.12 1.85 -2.01
N LEU A 74 -3.29 2.77 -2.48
CA LEU A 74 -1.94 3.00 -2.02
C LEU A 74 -1.71 4.49 -1.79
N LEU A 75 -0.90 4.80 -0.78
CA LEU A 75 -0.35 6.12 -0.56
C LEU A 75 1.17 6.06 -0.58
N LEU A 76 1.77 6.66 -1.61
CA LEU A 76 3.22 6.89 -1.67
C LEU A 76 3.53 8.20 -0.93
N ALA A 77 4.07 8.10 0.28
CA ALA A 77 4.38 9.19 1.18
C ALA A 77 5.87 9.57 1.15
N GLY A 78 6.27 10.27 0.09
CA GLY A 78 7.63 10.78 -0.12
C GLY A 78 8.02 11.97 0.77
N ALA A 79 7.05 12.62 1.43
CA ALA A 79 7.30 13.72 2.35
C ALA A 79 7.89 13.30 3.71
N TYR A 80 7.91 11.99 4.00
CA TYR A 80 8.51 11.42 5.20
C TYR A 80 9.98 11.03 4.96
N GLU A 81 10.73 10.91 6.05
CA GLU A 81 12.08 10.36 6.06
C GLU A 81 12.11 9.14 7.02
N PRO A 82 12.30 7.92 6.52
CA PRO A 82 12.39 7.56 5.09
C PRO A 82 11.04 7.71 4.36
N PRO A 83 11.03 7.85 3.01
CA PRO A 83 9.83 7.71 2.20
C PRO A 83 9.13 6.37 2.46
N SER A 84 7.80 6.37 2.48
CA SER A 84 7.00 5.18 2.76
C SER A 84 5.83 5.00 1.81
N LEU A 85 5.31 3.78 1.72
CA LEU A 85 4.29 3.32 0.78
C LEU A 85 3.36 2.51 1.65
N VAL A 86 2.15 3.02 1.75
CA VAL A 86 1.13 2.47 2.60
C VAL A 86 0.17 1.71 1.72
N PHE A 87 -0.01 0.42 1.99
CA PHE A 87 -1.15 -0.34 1.49
C PHE A 87 -2.36 0.02 2.33
N GLU A 88 -3.15 0.99 1.86
CA GLU A 88 -4.30 1.51 2.60
C GLU A 88 -5.47 0.52 2.55
N GLN A 89 -5.76 -0.01 1.36
CA GLN A 89 -6.83 -0.97 1.15
C GLN A 89 -6.40 -1.99 0.11
N ILE A 90 -6.82 -3.23 0.32
CA ILE A 90 -6.74 -4.27 -0.69
C ILE A 90 -7.91 -5.22 -0.52
N ASN A 91 -8.51 -5.62 -1.63
CA ASN A 91 -9.47 -6.72 -1.67
C ASN A 91 -9.26 -7.51 -2.97
N SER A 92 -9.63 -8.79 -2.95
CA SER A 92 -9.56 -9.63 -4.13
C SER A 92 -10.72 -10.61 -4.16
N LEU A 93 -11.55 -10.49 -5.18
CA LEU A 93 -12.66 -11.42 -5.46
C LEU A 93 -12.22 -12.58 -6.34
N GLN A 94 -11.13 -12.39 -7.10
CA GLN A 94 -10.56 -13.41 -7.97
C GLN A 94 -9.40 -14.11 -7.27
N ARG A 95 -9.30 -15.43 -7.44
CA ARG A 95 -8.20 -16.21 -6.87
C ARG A 95 -6.87 -15.74 -7.47
N GLY A 96 -5.93 -15.33 -6.63
CA GLY A 96 -4.58 -14.94 -7.04
C GLY A 96 -4.41 -13.48 -7.47
N LEU A 97 -5.49 -12.75 -7.77
CA LEU A 97 -5.39 -11.35 -8.22
C LEU A 97 -4.82 -10.42 -7.13
N GLY A 98 -5.23 -10.58 -5.87
CA GLY A 98 -4.67 -9.81 -4.75
C GLY A 98 -3.16 -9.96 -4.63
N ARG A 99 -2.64 -11.18 -4.85
CA ARG A 99 -1.20 -11.42 -4.90
C ARG A 99 -0.57 -10.71 -6.10
N ALA A 100 -1.15 -10.85 -7.29
CA ALA A 100 -0.65 -10.20 -8.50
C ALA A 100 -0.59 -8.66 -8.35
N MET A 101 -1.60 -8.05 -7.73
CA MET A 101 -1.61 -6.61 -7.44
C MET A 101 -0.45 -6.20 -6.51
N VAL A 102 -0.21 -6.94 -5.43
CA VAL A 102 0.90 -6.64 -4.52
C VAL A 102 2.26 -6.81 -5.19
N GLU A 103 2.45 -7.88 -5.97
CA GLU A 103 3.69 -8.11 -6.72
C GLU A 103 3.92 -7.01 -7.78
N ALA A 104 2.88 -6.55 -8.46
CA ALA A 104 2.96 -5.44 -9.42
C ALA A 104 3.39 -4.12 -8.74
N VAL A 105 2.87 -3.86 -7.54
CA VAL A 105 3.28 -2.70 -6.73
C VAL A 105 4.73 -2.82 -6.31
N ILE A 106 5.14 -3.96 -5.76
CA ILE A 106 6.51 -4.20 -5.31
C ILE A 106 7.50 -4.12 -6.48
N ALA A 107 7.14 -4.63 -7.65
CA ALA A 107 7.94 -4.50 -8.86
C ALA A 107 8.15 -3.04 -9.24
N GLY A 108 7.10 -2.21 -9.21
CA GLY A 108 7.23 -0.77 -9.51
C GLY A 108 8.12 -0.02 -8.51
N VAL A 109 8.06 -0.38 -7.23
CA VAL A 109 8.96 0.19 -6.22
C VAL A 109 10.43 -0.19 -6.48
N LYS A 110 10.68 -1.41 -6.96
CA LYS A 110 12.04 -1.91 -7.26
C LYS A 110 12.71 -1.23 -8.44
N GLU A 111 11.97 -0.54 -9.31
CA GLU A 111 12.54 0.17 -10.46
C GLU A 111 13.44 1.35 -10.05
N GLN A 112 13.29 1.85 -8.81
CA GLN A 112 14.16 2.88 -8.25
C GLN A 112 14.85 2.38 -6.97
N PRO A 113 15.85 1.47 -7.09
CA PRO A 113 16.54 0.92 -5.93
C PRO A 113 17.13 2.02 -5.05
N GLY A 114 16.79 2.00 -3.75
CA GLY A 114 17.33 2.95 -2.76
C GLY A 114 16.57 4.29 -2.65
N ALA A 115 15.69 4.63 -3.60
CA ALA A 115 14.78 5.77 -3.44
C ALA A 115 13.70 5.50 -2.37
N PHE A 116 13.49 4.22 -2.09
CA PHE A 116 12.37 3.75 -1.31
C PHE A 116 12.73 2.46 -0.57
N ARG A 117 12.45 2.40 0.74
CA ARG A 117 12.77 1.21 1.56
C ARG A 117 11.64 0.76 2.49
N LEU A 118 10.70 1.64 2.86
CA LEU A 118 9.74 1.36 3.93
C LEU A 118 8.33 1.02 3.43
N LEU A 119 7.89 -0.23 3.58
CA LEU A 119 6.54 -0.69 3.24
C LEU A 119 5.68 -0.80 4.49
N ARG A 120 4.45 -0.28 4.43
CA ARG A 120 3.52 -0.26 5.56
C ARG A 120 2.19 -0.88 5.19
N VAL A 121 1.65 -1.70 6.07
CA VAL A 121 0.32 -2.28 5.92
C VAL A 121 -0.35 -2.49 7.27
N ASN A 122 -1.65 -2.23 7.32
CA ASN A 122 -2.48 -2.67 8.43
C ASN A 122 -3.15 -4.00 8.06
N ASP A 123 -2.59 -5.10 8.54
CA ASP A 123 -2.98 -6.45 8.17
C ASP A 123 -4.19 -6.94 8.98
N LEU A 124 -5.35 -6.93 8.32
CA LEU A 124 -6.58 -7.52 8.85
C LEU A 124 -6.89 -8.90 8.26
N SER A 125 -5.98 -9.49 7.47
CA SER A 125 -6.17 -10.80 6.84
C SER A 125 -6.20 -11.92 7.89
N PRO A 126 -7.04 -12.96 7.73
CA PRO A 126 -7.10 -14.05 8.70
C PRO A 126 -5.74 -14.75 8.84
N ARG A 127 -5.50 -15.35 10.01
CA ARG A 127 -4.34 -16.23 10.18
C ARG A 127 -4.50 -17.47 9.30
N LEU A 128 -3.41 -17.87 8.68
CA LEU A 128 -3.27 -19.10 7.90
C LEU A 128 -2.92 -20.28 8.82
N PRO A 129 -2.95 -21.53 8.33
CA PRO A 129 -2.70 -22.73 9.15
C PRO A 129 -1.34 -22.78 9.85
N ASP A 130 -0.34 -22.06 9.34
CA ASP A 130 0.99 -21.93 9.94
C ASP A 130 1.06 -20.86 11.06
N GLY A 131 -0.08 -20.28 11.40
CA GLY A 131 -0.22 -19.23 12.41
C GLY A 131 0.14 -17.84 11.91
N ARG A 132 0.67 -17.69 10.69
CA ARG A 132 1.05 -16.39 10.13
C ARG A 132 -0.10 -15.77 9.35
N ARG A 133 -0.13 -14.44 9.26
CA ARG A 133 -1.02 -13.73 8.34
C ARG A 133 -0.39 -13.61 6.95
N TRP A 134 -1.20 -13.29 5.96
CA TRP A 134 -0.75 -13.26 4.57
C TRP A 134 0.37 -12.23 4.34
N TRP A 135 0.29 -11.03 4.93
CA TRP A 135 1.32 -10.01 4.72
C TRP A 135 2.66 -10.36 5.36
N GLU A 136 2.67 -11.19 6.41
CA GLU A 136 3.93 -11.69 6.98
C GLU A 136 4.68 -12.56 5.96
N HIS A 137 3.95 -13.36 5.17
CA HIS A 137 4.54 -14.15 4.07
C HIS A 137 5.08 -13.27 2.96
N VAL A 138 4.34 -12.24 2.57
CA VAL A 138 4.78 -11.24 1.59
C VAL A 138 6.07 -10.57 2.07
N ALA A 139 6.11 -10.13 3.33
CA ALA A 139 7.29 -9.48 3.90
C ALA A 139 8.52 -10.40 3.91
N ALA A 140 8.34 -11.67 4.25
CA ALA A 140 9.43 -12.65 4.19
C ALA A 140 9.94 -12.94 2.76
N ALA A 141 9.09 -12.77 1.74
CA ALA A 141 9.48 -12.92 0.34
C ALA A 141 10.22 -11.69 -0.23
N HIS A 142 10.14 -10.56 0.46
CA HIS A 142 10.78 -9.29 0.06
C HIS A 142 11.59 -8.67 1.20
N PRO A 143 12.67 -9.33 1.66
CA PRO A 143 13.49 -8.88 2.78
C PRO A 143 14.30 -7.61 2.51
N GLU A 144 14.35 -7.15 1.25
CA GLU A 144 15.01 -5.91 0.84
C GLU A 144 14.30 -4.63 1.33
N PHE A 145 13.04 -4.74 1.78
CA PHE A 145 12.27 -3.64 2.34
C PHE A 145 12.16 -3.75 3.86
N ASP A 146 12.09 -2.59 4.50
CA ASP A 146 11.71 -2.45 5.90
C ASP A 146 10.18 -2.53 5.98
N TRP A 147 9.65 -3.57 6.62
CA TRP A 147 8.21 -3.79 6.73
C TRP A 147 7.66 -3.34 8.09
N VAL A 148 6.59 -2.55 8.06
CA VAL A 148 5.78 -2.23 9.23
C VAL A 148 4.39 -2.82 9.02
N ILE A 149 4.12 -3.92 9.72
CA ILE A 149 2.84 -4.63 9.71
C ILE A 149 2.13 -4.36 11.03
N THR A 150 1.01 -3.64 10.98
CA THR A 150 0.13 -3.40 12.14
C THR A 150 -1.12 -4.27 12.04
N HIS A 151 -1.90 -4.35 13.13
CA HIS A 151 -3.13 -5.15 13.20
C HIS A 151 -4.26 -4.37 13.87
N GLU A 152 -4.33 -3.07 13.63
CA GLU A 152 -5.24 -2.15 14.29
C GLU A 152 -6.65 -2.28 13.68
N GLU A 153 -7.64 -2.60 14.51
CA GLU A 153 -9.03 -2.58 14.06
C GLU A 153 -9.47 -1.14 13.73
N PRO A 154 -10.33 -0.92 12.72
CA PRO A 154 -10.84 0.41 12.41
C PRO A 154 -11.51 1.03 13.65
N PHE A 155 -11.22 2.31 13.92
CA PHE A 155 -11.90 3.06 14.96
C PHE A 155 -13.42 2.99 14.76
N GLY A 156 -14.15 2.41 15.73
CA GLY A 156 -15.60 2.20 15.67
C GLY A 156 -16.07 0.75 15.56
N SER A 157 -15.16 -0.21 15.52
CA SER A 157 -15.49 -1.64 15.66
C SER A 157 -16.05 -1.88 17.07
N ALA A 158 -17.36 -2.08 17.20
CA ALA A 158 -17.97 -2.46 18.47
C ALA A 158 -17.34 -3.77 18.98
N PRO A 159 -17.16 -3.94 20.30
CA PRO A 159 -16.57 -5.16 20.83
C PRO A 159 -17.44 -6.34 20.39
N ARG A 160 -16.83 -7.32 19.71
CA ARG A 160 -17.48 -8.60 19.41
C ARG A 160 -17.68 -9.32 20.75
N THR A 161 -18.91 -9.30 21.24
CA THR A 161 -19.39 -10.12 22.37
C THR A 161 -19.45 -11.59 21.99
#